data_AF-A1RCW8-F1
#
_entry.id   AF-A1RCW8-F1
#
_cell.length_a   1.000
_cell.length_b   1.000
_cell.length_c   1.000
_cell.angle_alpha   90.00
_cell.angle_beta   90.00
_cell.angle_gamma   90.00
#
_symmetry.space_group_name_H-M   'P 1'
#
loop_
_entity.id
_entity.type
_entity.pdbx_description
1 polymer ?
#
loop_
_entity_poly.entity_id
_entity_poly.type
_entity_poly.pdbx_seq_one_letter_code
_entity_poly.pdbx_strand_id
1 'polypeptide(L)' 'MSSNQGSLPATAAVTTGRGRAEGRIIHVGRSTALAEGRLYDVDERLYAVASTTCLILDMDAPRQHSDATVR' A
#
# COMPACT_ATOMS: atom_id res chain seq x y z
N MET A 1 34.09 -16.58 0.99
CA MET A 1 32.68 -16.44 0.54
C MET A 1 32.03 -15.41 1.44
N SER A 2 32.06 -14.15 1.02
CA SER A 2 31.61 -13.00 1.83
C SER A 2 30.10 -12.89 1.73
N SER A 3 29.40 -13.08 2.85
CA SER A 3 27.96 -12.91 2.96
C SER A 3 27.62 -11.42 2.82
N ASN A 4 27.12 -11.04 1.64
CA ASN A 4 26.57 -9.70 1.40
C ASN A 4 25.19 -9.61 2.05
N GLN A 5 25.14 -9.38 3.36
CA GLN A 5 23.91 -9.04 4.08
C GLN A 5 23.56 -7.58 3.72
N GLY A 6 22.95 -7.41 2.55
CA GLY A 6 22.39 -6.15 2.12
C GLY A 6 21.37 -5.65 3.15
N SER A 7 21.65 -4.48 3.70
CA SER A 7 20.79 -3.74 4.62
C SER A 7 19.34 -3.73 4.11
N LEU A 8 18.46 -4.45 4.80
CA LEU A 8 17.01 -4.27 4.66
C LEU A 8 16.71 -2.80 5.01
N PRO A 9 15.87 -2.07 4.24
CA PRO A 9 15.47 -0.73 4.66
C PRO A 9 14.81 -0.86 6.02
N ALA A 10 15.44 -0.30 7.05
CA ALA A 10 14.86 -0.28 8.38
C ALA A 10 13.47 0.35 8.26
N THR A 11 12.43 -0.44 8.47
CA THR A 11 11.07 0.08 8.66
C THR A 11 11.16 1.05 9.83
N ALA A 12 11.21 2.35 9.54
CA ALA A 12 11.13 3.37 10.56
C ALA A 12 9.70 3.35 11.09
N ALA A 13 9.47 2.54 12.14
CA ALA A 13 8.23 2.58 12.88
C ALA A 13 8.13 3.96 13.51
N VAL A 14 7.10 4.71 13.12
CA VAL A 14 6.97 6.09 13.51
C VAL A 14 5.78 6.25 14.43
N THR A 15 6.09 6.40 15.72
CA THR A 15 5.10 6.53 16.77
C THR A 15 4.55 7.95 16.74
N THR A 16 3.53 8.17 15.93
CA THR A 16 2.75 9.40 15.94
C THR A 16 1.57 9.21 16.89
N GLY A 17 1.09 10.28 17.51
CA GLY A 17 -0.20 10.28 18.19
C GLY A 17 -1.34 9.95 17.20
N ARG A 18 -2.60 10.04 17.63
CA ARG A 18 -3.72 9.88 16.68
C ARG A 18 -3.58 10.91 15.55
N GLY A 19 -3.49 10.46 14.32
CA GLY A 19 -3.34 11.32 13.14
C GLY A 19 -4.51 11.18 12.18
N ARG A 20 -4.62 12.11 11.23
CA ARG A 20 -5.57 12.04 10.13
C ARG A 20 -4.86 11.51 8.88
N ALA A 21 -5.42 10.48 8.26
CA ALA A 21 -4.93 9.96 6.99
C ALA A 21 -5.94 10.24 5.88
N GLU A 22 -5.47 10.78 4.77
CA GLU A 22 -6.27 11.00 3.56
C GLU A 22 -5.67 10.26 2.38
N GLY A 23 -6.53 9.64 1.58
CA GLY A 23 -6.17 9.00 0.32
C GLY A 23 -6.91 9.64 -0.84
N ARG A 24 -6.20 9.88 -1.94
CA ARG A 24 -6.78 10.39 -3.19
C ARG A 24 -6.34 9.55 -4.38
N ILE A 25 -7.29 9.13 -5.19
CA ILE A 25 -7.01 8.51 -6.48
C ILE A 25 -6.54 9.60 -7.45
N ILE A 26 -5.37 9.37 -8.04
CA ILE A 26 -4.74 10.29 -9.01
C ILE A 26 -5.06 9.85 -10.44
N HIS A 27 -5.06 8.54 -10.70
CA HIS A 27 -5.39 7.97 -12.00
C HIS A 27 -6.10 6.63 -11.86
N VAL A 28 -7.08 6.37 -12.73
CA VAL A 28 -7.78 5.09 -12.84
C VAL A 28 -7.58 4.56 -14.26
N GLY A 29 -6.94 3.40 -14.35
CA GLY A 29 -6.86 2.59 -15.57
C GLY A 29 -7.87 1.46 -15.56
N ARG A 30 -7.75 0.53 -16.51
CA ARG A 30 -8.68 -0.61 -16.63
C ARG A 30 -8.54 -1.64 -15.51
N SER A 31 -7.30 -1.99 -15.16
CA SER A 31 -6.98 -3.04 -14.19
C SER A 31 -6.14 -2.54 -13.02
N THR A 32 -5.76 -1.26 -13.03
CA THR A 32 -4.93 -0.64 -12.02
C THR A 32 -5.41 0.77 -11.72
N ALA A 33 -5.19 1.24 -10.49
CA ALA A 33 -5.39 2.63 -10.08
C ALA A 33 -4.16 3.13 -9.31
N LEU A 34 -3.78 4.38 -9.53
CA LEU A 34 -2.73 5.06 -8.77
C LEU A 34 -3.38 5.97 -7.74
N ALA A 35 -3.02 5.82 -6.47
CA ALA A 35 -3.47 6.67 -5.38
C ALA A 35 -2.29 7.26 -4.60
N GLU A 36 -2.48 8.46 -4.07
CA GLU A 36 -1.59 9.13 -3.13
C GLU A 36 -2.25 9.16 -1.75
N GLY A 37 -1.45 8.94 -0.70
CA GLY A 37 -1.84 9.05 0.70
C GLY A 37 -1.05 10.15 1.40
N ARG A 38 -1.72 10.92 2.26
CA ARG A 38 -1.11 11.93 3.13
C ARG A 38 -1.48 11.63 4.58
N LEU A 39 -0.47 11.62 5.43
CA LEU A 39 -0.63 11.43 6.87
C LEU A 39 -0.35 12.74 7.59
N TYR A 40 -1.28 13.18 8.43
CA TYR A 40 -1.18 14.38 9.24
C TYR A 40 -1.19 14.01 10.73
N ASP A 41 -0.49 14.77 11.55
CA ASP A 41 -0.57 14.65 13.02
C ASP A 41 -1.75 15.45 13.61
N VAL A 42 -1.84 15.49 14.95
CA VAL A 42 -2.89 16.22 15.69
C VAL A 42 -2.85 17.74 15.48
N ASP A 43 -1.71 18.28 15.07
CA ASP A 43 -1.49 19.71 14.83
C ASP A 43 -1.61 20.04 13.33
N GLU A 44 -2.20 19.13 12.55
CA GLU A 44 -2.39 19.22 11.10
C GLU A 44 -1.07 19.34 10.31
N ARG A 45 0.04 18.84 10.86
CA ARG A 45 1.34 18.82 10.17
C ARG A 45 1.47 17.58 9.31
N LEU A 46 1.90 17.79 8.06
CA LEU A 46 2.12 16.71 7.11
C LEU A 46 3.32 15.87 7.57
N TYR A 47 3.02 14.66 8.01
CA TYR A 47 3.96 13.71 8.57
C TYR A 47 4.62 12.86 7.49
N ALA A 48 3.82 12.35 6.55
CA ALA A 48 4.29 11.49 5.48
C ALA A 48 3.43 11.62 4.22
N VAL A 49 4.05 11.30 3.09
CA VAL A 49 3.38 11.09 1.80
C VAL A 49 3.71 9.69 1.30
N ALA A 50 2.71 9.01 0.79
CA ALA A 50 2.84 7.68 0.20
C ALA A 50 2.11 7.61 -1.14
N SER A 51 2.52 6.68 -2.01
CA SER A 51 1.75 6.32 -3.19
C SER A 51 1.53 4.82 -3.22
N THR A 52 0.48 4.40 -3.91
CA THR A 52 0.15 2.98 -4.08
C THR A 52 -0.47 2.74 -5.44
N THR A 53 -0.17 1.58 -6.00
CA THR A 53 -0.83 1.06 -7.20
C THR A 53 -1.76 -0.06 -6.77
N CYS A 54 -3.06 0.16 -6.90
CA CYS A 54 -4.09 -0.82 -6.58
C CYS A 54 -4.49 -1.61 -7.82
N LEU A 55 -4.82 -2.89 -7.65
CA LEU A 55 -5.45 -3.70 -8.69
C LEU A 55 -6.97 -3.51 -8.65
N ILE A 56 -7.60 -3.41 -9.82
CA ILE A 56 -9.06 -3.38 -9.97
C ILE A 56 -9.50 -4.77 -10.40
N LEU A 57 -10.27 -5.44 -9.55
CA LEU A 57 -10.74 -6.80 -9.76
C LEU A 57 -12.24 -6.78 -10.07
N ASP A 58 -12.63 -7.53 -11.09
CA ASP A 58 -14.03 -7.74 -11.42
C ASP A 58 -14.62 -8.77 -10.45
N MET A 59 -15.71 -8.40 -9.76
CA MET A 59 -16.39 -9.25 -8.79
C MET A 59 -17.26 -10.32 -9.46
N ASP A 60 -17.61 -10.14 -10.74
CA ASP A 60 -18.40 -11.09 -11.52
C ASP A 60 -17.51 -12.06 -12.32
N ALA A 61 -16.18 -11.85 -12.30
CA ALA A 61 -15.24 -12.77 -12.94
C ALA A 61 -15.21 -14.14 -12.22
N PRO A 62 -15.00 -15.25 -12.94
CA PRO A 62 -14.86 -16.57 -12.33
C PRO A 62 -13.78 -16.56 -11.24
N ARG A 63 -14.09 -17.09 -10.06
CA ARG A 63 -13.14 -17.14 -8.94
C ARG A 63 -11.90 -17.92 -9.36
N GLN A 64 -10.77 -17.24 -9.52
CA GLN A 64 -9.52 -17.84 -10.01
C GLN A 64 -8.82 -18.76 -8.98
N HIS A 65 -9.48 -19.07 -7.86
CA HIS A 65 -9.00 -20.01 -6.84
C HIS A 65 -9.97 -21.19 -6.61
N SER A 66 -10.83 -21.52 -7.57
CA SER A 66 -11.52 -22.81 -7.50
C SER A 66 -10.52 -23.93 -7.79
N ASP A 67 -10.21 -24.69 -6.76
CA ASP A 67 -9.54 -25.98 -6.82
C ASP A 67 -8.00 -25.96 -6.94
N ALA A 68 -7.33 -25.46 -5.90
CA ALA A 68 -6.17 -26.21 -5.43
C ALA A 68 -6.72 -27.42 -4.67
N THR A 69 -7.04 -28.50 -5.39
CA THR A 69 -7.20 -29.83 -4.78
C THR A 69 -5.94 -30.02 -3.96
N VAL A 70 -6.08 -29.85 -2.64
CA VAL A 70 -5.11 -30.29 -1.66
C VAL A 70 -4.98 -31.79 -1.92
N ARG A 71 -3.91 -32.15 -2.64
CA ARG A 71 -3.44 -33.52 -2.71
C ARG A 71 -3.00 -33.96 -1.32
#